data_AF-A0A355VRQ7-F1
#
_entry.id   AF-A0A355VRQ7-F1
#
_cell.length_a   1.000
_cell.length_b   1.000
_cell.length_c   1.000
_cell.angle_alpha   90.00
_cell.angle_beta   90.00
_cell.angle_gamma   90.00
#
_symmetry.space_group_name_H-M   'P 1'
#
loop_
_entity.id
_entity.type
_entity.pdbx_description
1 polymer ?
#
loop_
_entity_poly.entity_id
_entity_poly.type
_entity_poly.pdbx_seq_one_letter_code
_entity_poly.pdbx_strand_id
1 'polypeptide(L)'
;MNDYAYKLLITRHIWGFDHKKTYSNQTEATQSFFNSIYGLRPDLKLPFLLGENEQGKLEYTDLKKHHTLIGGATEGGKTTYIKGGLINLLHWSSPEYLKVGVIDLKRAGFRASENIVTFGDTHEKATEIIKKLHGIMEKRNLLLGDLGCENSCEANAIAYRTRNTKYMMPYIVFIFDEFADYLEKESKNKRDD
;
A
#
# COMPACT_ATOMS: atom_id res chain seq x y z
N MET A 1 -15.42 6.65 -12.15
CA MET A 1 -14.29 5.69 -12.11
C MET A 1 -13.61 5.94 -10.78
N ASN A 2 -14.08 5.23 -9.76
CA ASN A 2 -14.12 5.73 -8.38
C ASN A 2 -12.80 5.50 -7.63
N ASP A 3 -12.30 6.57 -7.01
CA ASP A 3 -11.11 6.62 -6.17
C ASP A 3 -11.42 5.99 -4.80
N TYR A 4 -11.52 4.66 -4.77
CA TYR A 4 -11.73 3.91 -3.53
C TYR A 4 -10.41 3.86 -2.75
N ALA A 5 -10.42 4.54 -1.60
CA ALA A 5 -9.27 4.76 -0.74
C ALA A 5 -8.86 3.52 0.10
N TYR A 6 -8.70 2.38 -0.56
CA TYR A 6 -7.94 1.21 -0.12
C TYR A 6 -7.10 0.75 -1.27
N LYS A 7 -5.80 0.53 -1.06
CA LYS A 7 -4.97 -0.09 -2.09
C LYS A 7 -4.20 -1.23 -1.50
N LEU A 8 -4.84 -2.39 -1.66
CA LEU A 8 -4.31 -3.70 -1.37
C LEU A 8 -3.14 -3.99 -2.32
N LEU A 9 -1.94 -4.10 -1.76
CA LEU A 9 -0.82 -4.75 -2.42
C LEU A 9 -1.05 -6.25 -2.26
N ILE A 10 -1.73 -6.86 -3.23
CA ILE A 10 -1.96 -8.31 -3.25
C ILE A 10 -0.66 -8.95 -3.68
N THR A 11 -0.33 -10.10 -3.13
CA THR A 11 0.78 -10.87 -3.64
C THR A 11 0.43 -12.33 -3.87
N ARG A 12 0.81 -12.87 -5.02
CA ARG A 12 0.74 -14.29 -5.38
C ARG A 12 1.80 -14.61 -6.42
N HIS A 13 2.39 -15.80 -6.37
CA HIS A 13 3.47 -16.23 -7.27
C HIS A 13 3.20 -15.92 -8.76
N ILE A 14 4.28 -15.52 -9.46
CA ILE A 14 4.46 -15.13 -10.88
C ILE A 14 4.83 -13.64 -11.07
N TRP A 15 6.11 -13.40 -11.37
CA TRP A 15 6.60 -12.21 -12.07
C TRP A 15 7.53 -12.65 -13.19
N GLY A 16 7.42 -11.98 -14.34
CA GLY A 16 8.38 -12.02 -15.42
C GLY A 16 8.94 -10.63 -15.64
N PHE A 17 10.15 -10.38 -15.14
CA PHE A 17 11.05 -9.33 -15.61
C PHE A 17 12.49 -9.80 -15.31
N ASP A 18 13.39 -9.63 -16.26
CA ASP A 18 14.71 -10.28 -16.29
C ASP A 18 15.59 -9.85 -15.10
N HIS A 19 15.99 -10.84 -14.30
CA HIS A 19 16.47 -10.71 -12.92
C HIS A 19 17.97 -10.42 -12.76
N LYS A 20 18.75 -10.35 -13.85
CA LYS A 20 20.22 -10.39 -13.72
C LYS A 20 20.91 -9.07 -13.41
N LYS A 21 20.23 -7.90 -13.48
CA LYS A 21 20.84 -6.59 -13.21
C LYS A 21 20.35 -5.88 -11.94
N THR A 22 19.22 -6.29 -11.36
CA THR A 22 18.54 -5.52 -10.28
C THR A 22 19.15 -5.71 -8.88
N TYR A 23 20.02 -6.71 -8.68
CA TYR A 23 20.48 -7.09 -7.33
C TYR A 23 21.73 -6.38 -6.82
N SER A 24 22.62 -5.85 -7.67
CA SER A 24 23.89 -5.33 -7.16
C SER A 24 23.74 -3.99 -6.42
N ASN A 25 22.70 -3.21 -6.74
CA ASN A 25 22.63 -1.79 -6.35
C ASN A 25 21.30 -1.38 -5.68
N GLN A 26 20.59 -2.30 -5.01
CA GLN A 26 19.24 -2.00 -4.48
C GLN A 26 19.22 -0.82 -3.48
N THR A 27 20.26 -0.67 -2.66
CA THR A 27 20.44 0.48 -1.76
C THR A 27 20.63 1.79 -2.53
N GLU A 28 21.46 1.77 -3.57
CA GLU A 28 21.70 2.93 -4.43
C GLU A 28 20.48 3.30 -5.26
N ALA A 29 19.74 2.31 -5.80
CA ALA A 29 18.50 2.53 -6.52
C ALA A 29 17.43 3.12 -5.60
N THR A 30 17.34 2.65 -4.35
CA THR A 30 16.42 3.23 -3.36
C THR A 30 16.85 4.66 -3.01
N GLN A 31 18.15 4.92 -2.83
CA GLN A 31 18.69 6.26 -2.52
C GLN A 31 18.58 7.24 -3.70
N SER A 32 18.81 6.78 -4.91
CA SER A 32 18.58 7.53 -6.15
C SER A 32 17.09 7.81 -6.33
N PHE A 33 16.23 6.84 -6.05
CA PHE A 33 14.79 7.03 -6.05
C PHE A 33 14.36 8.06 -5.02
N PHE A 34 14.86 7.95 -3.78
CA PHE A 34 14.66 8.93 -2.72
C PHE A 34 15.00 10.34 -3.20
N ASN A 35 16.17 10.53 -3.81
CA ASN A 35 16.59 11.83 -4.32
C ASN A 35 15.75 12.30 -5.53
N SER A 36 15.29 11.37 -6.38
CA SER A 36 14.48 11.69 -7.56
C SER A 36 13.07 12.16 -7.21
N ILE A 37 12.52 11.68 -6.10
CA ILE A 37 11.19 12.08 -5.62
C ILE A 37 11.24 13.25 -4.64
N TYR A 38 12.42 13.83 -4.36
CA TYR A 38 12.65 14.85 -3.33
C TYR A 38 11.97 16.22 -3.55
N GLY A 39 11.08 16.33 -4.54
CA GLY A 39 10.19 17.47 -4.76
C GLY A 39 8.74 17.08 -5.08
N LEU A 40 8.41 15.78 -5.05
CA LEU A 40 7.03 15.33 -5.19
C LEU A 40 6.32 15.58 -3.86
N ARG A 41 5.21 16.32 -3.91
CA ARG A 41 4.26 16.47 -2.82
C ARG A 41 3.60 15.10 -2.53
N PRO A 42 3.97 14.38 -1.46
CA PRO A 42 3.46 13.03 -1.20
C PRO A 42 1.98 13.05 -0.80
N ASP A 43 1.47 14.20 -0.34
CA ASP A 43 0.03 14.48 -0.22
C ASP A 43 -0.68 14.37 -1.58
N LEU A 44 0.02 14.62 -2.69
CA LEU A 44 -0.51 14.56 -4.05
C LEU A 44 -0.17 13.26 -4.81
N LYS A 45 0.88 12.52 -4.46
CA LYS A 45 1.22 11.23 -5.10
C LYS A 45 1.72 10.18 -4.10
N LEU A 46 1.47 8.90 -4.36
CA LEU A 46 2.03 7.78 -3.59
C LEU A 46 3.01 6.99 -4.47
N PRO A 47 4.23 7.52 -4.72
CA PRO A 47 5.18 6.88 -5.61
C PRO A 47 5.72 5.58 -4.99
N PHE A 48 5.72 4.51 -5.79
CA PHE A 48 6.28 3.21 -5.44
C PHE A 48 7.29 2.82 -6.51
N LEU A 49 8.55 2.66 -6.10
CA LEU A 49 9.66 2.32 -6.98
C LEU A 49 9.44 0.94 -7.60
N LEU A 50 9.49 0.87 -8.94
CA LEU A 50 9.47 -0.38 -9.70
C LEU A 50 10.88 -0.94 -9.90
N GLY A 51 11.85 -0.05 -10.11
CA GLY A 51 13.24 -0.40 -10.33
C GLY A 51 13.89 0.55 -11.32
N GLU A 52 14.87 0.03 -12.05
CA GLU A 52 15.64 0.75 -13.06
C GLU A 52 15.49 0.02 -14.39
N ASN A 53 15.21 0.75 -15.46
CA ASN A 53 15.08 0.16 -16.79
C ASN A 53 16.45 -0.04 -17.46
N GLU A 54 16.47 -0.60 -18.67
CA GLU A 54 17.70 -0.91 -19.40
C GLU A 54 18.60 0.31 -19.69
N GLN A 55 18.03 1.52 -19.64
CA GLN A 55 18.71 2.80 -19.88
C GLN A 55 19.25 3.44 -18.60
N GLY A 56 19.09 2.77 -17.46
CA GLY A 56 19.48 3.28 -16.17
C GLY A 56 18.51 4.29 -15.55
N LYS A 57 17.29 4.39 -16.10
CA LYS A 57 16.27 5.32 -15.62
C LYS A 57 15.40 4.64 -14.58
N LEU A 58 15.21 5.31 -13.45
CA LEU A 58 14.28 4.88 -12.42
C LEU A 58 12.84 4.92 -12.91
N GLU A 59 12.14 3.81 -12.69
CA GLU A 59 10.72 3.66 -12.98
C GLU A 59 9.96 3.51 -11.67
N TYR A 60 8.84 4.23 -11.56
CA TYR A 60 7.96 4.17 -10.41
C TYR A 60 6.51 4.29 -10.84
N THR A 61 5.62 3.76 -10.02
CA THR A 61 4.17 3.87 -10.21
C THR A 61 3.55 4.73 -9.12
N ASP A 62 2.41 5.36 -9.40
CA ASP A 62 1.62 6.05 -8.39
C ASP A 62 0.55 5.11 -7.87
N LEU A 63 0.70 4.66 -6.61
CA LEU A 63 -0.25 3.75 -6.00
C LEU A 63 -1.65 4.36 -6.00
N LYS A 64 -1.84 5.68 -5.95
CA LYS A 64 -3.18 6.32 -5.97
C LYS A 64 -4.05 5.93 -7.16
N LYS A 65 -3.51 5.36 -8.24
CA LYS A 65 -4.31 5.01 -9.44
C LYS A 65 -4.98 3.65 -9.35
N HIS A 66 -4.29 2.58 -8.94
CA HIS A 66 -4.86 1.22 -8.91
C HIS A 66 -4.36 0.37 -7.73
N HIS A 67 -5.11 -0.68 -7.39
CA HIS A 67 -4.58 -1.77 -6.57
C HIS A 67 -3.43 -2.45 -7.31
N THR A 68 -2.41 -2.92 -6.59
CA THR A 68 -1.20 -3.47 -7.21
C THR A 68 -1.04 -4.92 -6.79
N LEU A 69 -0.85 -5.81 -7.76
CA LEU A 69 -0.50 -7.22 -7.53
C LEU A 69 1.00 -7.39 -7.78
N ILE A 70 1.76 -7.83 -6.78
CA ILE A 70 3.17 -8.20 -6.95
C ILE A 70 3.30 -9.71 -6.84
N GLY A 71 3.63 -10.34 -7.95
CA GLY A 71 4.05 -11.73 -7.97
C GLY A 71 5.55 -11.90 -8.07
N GLY A 72 6.00 -13.14 -7.96
CA GLY A 72 7.42 -13.53 -8.07
C GLY A 72 7.63 -14.99 -7.69
N ALA A 73 8.75 -15.58 -8.08
CA ALA A 73 9.14 -16.90 -7.59
C ALA A 73 9.54 -16.84 -6.10
N THR A 74 9.44 -17.96 -5.39
CA THR A 74 10.03 -18.10 -4.05
C THR A 74 11.51 -17.73 -4.10
N GLU A 75 12.01 -17.03 -3.08
CA GLU A 75 13.39 -16.52 -3.01
C GLU A 75 13.77 -15.46 -4.08
N GLY A 76 12.84 -15.03 -4.93
CA GLY A 76 13.06 -13.99 -5.94
C GLY A 76 13.14 -12.55 -5.42
N GLY A 77 13.45 -12.34 -4.12
CA GLY A 77 13.61 -10.99 -3.54
C GLY A 77 12.34 -10.15 -3.39
N LYS A 78 11.15 -10.69 -3.69
CA LYS A 78 9.84 -10.03 -3.57
C LYS A 78 9.63 -9.38 -2.19
N THR A 79 9.85 -10.13 -1.12
CA THR A 79 9.67 -9.63 0.26
C THR A 79 10.61 -8.45 0.55
N THR A 80 11.86 -8.53 0.11
CA THR A 80 12.84 -7.44 0.25
C THR A 80 12.44 -6.20 -0.53
N TYR A 81 11.96 -6.38 -1.76
CA TYR A 81 11.46 -5.29 -2.60
C TYR A 81 10.24 -4.59 -1.96
N ILE A 82 9.26 -5.35 -1.47
CA ILE A 82 8.09 -4.79 -0.78
C ILE A 82 8.50 -4.05 0.50
N LYS A 83 9.50 -4.55 1.25
CA LYS A 83 10.04 -3.83 2.42
C LYS A 83 10.67 -2.49 2.04
N GLY A 84 11.42 -2.44 0.94
CA GLY A 84 11.95 -1.17 0.41
C GLY A 84 10.83 -0.19 0.11
N GLY A 85 9.77 -0.64 -0.56
CA GLY A 85 8.57 0.16 -0.80
C GLY A 85 7.85 0.62 0.48
N LEU A 86 7.73 -0.26 1.48
CA LEU A 86 7.16 0.08 2.79
C LEU A 86 7.97 1.18 3.48
N ILE A 87 9.30 1.05 3.51
CA ILE A 87 10.19 2.05 4.10
C ILE A 87 10.01 3.39 3.38
N ASN A 88 9.92 3.38 2.05
CA ASN A 88 9.67 4.60 1.26
C ASN A 88 8.34 5.26 1.66
N LEU A 89 7.26 4.48 1.76
CA LEU A 89 5.94 5.01 2.14
C LEU A 89 5.95 5.64 3.54
N LEU A 90 6.60 4.98 4.51
CA LEU A 90 6.70 5.45 5.89
C LEU A 90 7.62 6.67 6.04
N HIS A 91 8.67 6.76 5.24
CA HIS A 91 9.60 7.88 5.30
C HIS A 91 8.99 9.19 4.78
N TRP A 92 8.20 9.12 3.72
CA TRP A 92 7.67 10.31 3.02
C TRP A 92 6.36 10.84 3.57
N SER A 93 5.61 10.02 4.30
CA SER A 93 4.21 10.31 4.55
C SER A 93 3.95 10.49 6.04
N SER A 94 3.46 11.68 6.41
CA SER A 94 2.96 11.90 7.77
C SER A 94 1.70 11.03 8.00
N PRO A 95 1.51 10.49 9.22
CA PRO A 95 0.31 9.74 9.61
C PRO A 95 -1.02 10.48 9.37
N GLU A 96 -0.96 11.81 9.27
CA GLU A 96 -2.09 12.68 8.92
C GLU A 96 -2.57 12.47 7.47
N TYR A 97 -1.67 12.11 6.55
CA TYR A 97 -1.94 11.97 5.11
C TYR A 97 -1.88 10.52 4.62
N LEU A 98 -1.13 9.64 5.29
CA LEU A 98 -1.03 8.23 4.94
C LEU A 98 -1.08 7.36 6.19
N LYS A 99 -1.95 6.34 6.14
CA LYS A 99 -1.96 5.23 7.08
C LYS A 99 -1.50 3.98 6.35
N VAL A 100 -0.57 3.26 6.95
CA VAL A 100 -0.04 2.01 6.41
C VAL A 100 -0.40 0.86 7.32
N GLY A 101 -0.70 -0.29 6.73
CA GLY A 101 -0.87 -1.54 7.43
C GLY A 101 -0.24 -2.71 6.68
N VAL A 102 0.06 -3.77 7.42
CA VAL A 102 0.64 -5.01 6.89
C VAL A 102 -0.12 -6.20 7.43
N ILE A 103 -0.45 -7.13 6.56
CA ILE A 103 -0.98 -8.44 6.91
C ILE A 103 0.04 -9.48 6.46
N ASP A 104 0.61 -10.21 7.41
CA ASP A 104 1.67 -11.21 7.22
C ASP A 104 1.28 -12.50 7.97
N LEU A 105 0.48 -13.34 7.33
CA LEU A 105 -0.05 -14.58 7.92
C LEU A 105 1.01 -15.67 8.08
N LYS A 106 2.10 -15.60 7.31
CA LYS A 106 3.19 -16.58 7.31
C LYS A 106 4.40 -16.14 8.13
N ARG A 107 4.37 -14.94 8.72
CA ARG A 107 5.50 -14.32 9.43
C ARG A 107 6.75 -14.29 8.54
N ALA A 108 6.55 -14.04 7.25
CA ALA A 108 7.54 -14.20 6.19
C ALA A 108 8.49 -13.00 6.05
N GLY A 109 8.38 -12.01 6.93
CA GLY A 109 9.45 -11.05 7.13
C GLY A 109 9.03 -9.68 7.59
N PHE A 110 7.74 -9.42 7.84
CA PHE A 110 7.26 -8.08 8.17
C PHE A 110 7.12 -7.80 9.66
N ARG A 111 7.48 -8.74 10.53
CA ARG A 111 7.35 -8.61 11.99
C ARG A 111 8.01 -7.36 12.58
N ALA A 112 9.11 -6.89 11.99
CA ALA A 112 9.75 -5.64 12.42
C ALA A 112 8.85 -4.39 12.27
N SER A 113 7.81 -4.46 11.44
CA SER A 113 6.85 -3.36 11.24
C SER A 113 5.71 -3.35 12.27
N GLU A 114 5.55 -4.39 13.10
CA GLU A 114 4.42 -4.56 14.02
C GLU A 114 4.22 -3.36 14.98
N ASN A 115 5.31 -2.72 15.42
CA ASN A 115 5.26 -1.56 16.32
C ASN A 115 5.12 -0.21 15.59
N ILE A 116 5.11 -0.22 14.25
CA ILE A 116 5.16 0.98 13.42
C ILE A 116 3.85 1.14 12.63
N VAL A 117 3.23 0.04 12.21
CA VAL A 117 2.05 0.03 11.34
C VAL A 117 0.93 -0.80 11.92
N THR A 118 -0.29 -0.66 11.36
CA THR A 118 -1.37 -1.60 11.70
C THR A 118 -0.99 -3.00 11.22
N PHE A 119 -0.88 -3.97 12.13
CA PHE A 119 -0.33 -5.29 11.81
C PHE A 119 -1.33 -6.42 12.07
N GLY A 120 -1.47 -7.33 11.10
CA GLY A 120 -2.27 -8.55 11.22
C GLY A 120 -1.44 -9.79 10.92
N ASP A 121 -1.20 -10.63 11.93
CA ASP A 121 -0.42 -11.87 11.79
C ASP A 121 -1.27 -13.15 11.87
N THR A 122 -2.56 -13.02 12.13
CA THR A 122 -3.51 -14.14 12.16
C THR A 122 -4.68 -13.89 11.22
N HIS A 123 -5.36 -14.97 10.85
CA HIS A 123 -6.53 -14.92 9.97
C HIS A 123 -7.65 -14.06 10.59
N GLU A 124 -7.87 -14.21 11.88
CA GLU A 124 -8.89 -13.49 12.64
C GLU A 124 -8.60 -11.99 12.65
N LYS A 125 -7.34 -11.59 12.93
CA LYS A 125 -6.90 -10.20 12.87
C LYS A 125 -7.02 -9.63 11.45
N ALA A 126 -6.63 -10.39 10.44
CA ALA A 126 -6.76 -9.97 9.04
C ALA A 126 -8.24 -9.72 8.68
N THR A 127 -9.14 -10.63 9.06
CA THR A 127 -10.59 -10.47 8.85
C THR A 127 -11.15 -9.27 9.63
N GLU A 128 -10.72 -9.02 10.86
CA GLU A 128 -11.12 -7.83 11.63
C GLU A 128 -10.65 -6.54 10.96
N ILE A 129 -9.40 -6.49 10.50
CA ILE A 129 -8.84 -5.36 9.76
C ILE A 129 -9.67 -5.11 8.49
N ILE A 130 -9.92 -6.14 7.68
CA ILE A 130 -10.71 -6.00 6.45
C ILE A 130 -12.12 -5.46 6.74
N LYS A 131 -12.80 -5.98 7.79
CA LYS A 131 -14.11 -5.46 8.23
C LYS A 131 -14.04 -3.99 8.64
N LYS A 132 -12.99 -3.59 9.37
CA LYS A 132 -12.75 -2.19 9.74
C LYS A 132 -12.53 -1.31 8.50
N LEU A 133 -11.75 -1.77 7.52
CA LEU A 133 -11.55 -1.07 6.25
C LEU A 133 -12.87 -0.90 5.50
N HIS A 134 -13.71 -1.93 5.45
CA HIS A 134 -15.04 -1.81 4.85
C HIS A 134 -15.89 -0.72 5.52
N GLY A 135 -15.97 -0.71 6.85
CA GLY A 135 -16.71 0.33 7.57
C GLY A 135 -16.15 1.74 7.40
N ILE A 136 -14.82 1.89 7.26
CA ILE A 136 -14.20 3.19 6.92
C ILE A 136 -14.60 3.61 5.49
N MET A 137 -14.73 2.66 4.55
CA MET A 137 -15.15 2.93 3.17
C MET A 137 -16.54 3.56 3.13
N GLU A 138 -17.48 2.94 3.83
CA GLU A 138 -18.87 3.40 3.90
C GLU A 138 -18.94 4.81 4.49
N LYS A 139 -18.23 5.05 5.60
CA LYS A 139 -18.15 6.38 6.22
C LYS A 139 -17.57 7.44 5.29
N ARG A 140 -16.54 7.09 4.51
CA ARG A 140 -15.94 8.01 3.53
C ARG A 140 -16.91 8.34 2.41
N ASN A 141 -17.66 7.35 1.91
CA ASN A 141 -18.64 7.58 0.86
C ASN A 141 -19.74 8.54 1.32
N LEU A 142 -20.25 8.36 2.55
CA LEU A 142 -21.23 9.28 3.14
C LEU A 142 -20.66 10.70 3.25
N LEU A 143 -19.45 10.84 3.80
CA LEU A 143 -18.80 12.13 3.96
C LEU A 143 -18.48 12.83 2.63
N LEU A 144 -18.08 12.07 1.61
CA LEU A 144 -17.89 12.61 0.25
C LEU A 144 -19.21 13.13 -0.32
N GLY A 145 -20.31 12.39 -0.14
CA GLY A 145 -21.66 12.82 -0.52
C GLY A 145 -22.08 14.11 0.19
N ASP A 146 -21.89 14.19 1.52
CA ASP A 146 -22.23 15.36 2.33
C ASP A 146 -21.42 16.61 1.92
N LEU A 147 -20.17 16.42 1.49
CA LEU A 147 -19.29 17.50 1.03
C LEU A 147 -19.44 17.81 -0.47
N GLY A 148 -20.21 17.03 -1.22
CA GLY A 148 -20.31 17.15 -2.68
C GLY A 148 -18.99 16.90 -3.42
N CYS A 149 -18.12 16.05 -2.88
CA CYS A 149 -16.80 15.73 -3.43
C CYS A 149 -16.82 14.39 -4.17
N GLU A 150 -16.08 14.27 -5.28
CA GLU A 150 -15.97 13.00 -6.02
C GLU A 150 -14.87 12.08 -5.47
N ASN A 151 -13.88 12.65 -4.79
CA ASN A 151 -12.69 11.92 -4.36
C ASN A 151 -12.06 12.51 -3.08
N SER A 152 -11.13 11.74 -2.53
CA SER A 152 -10.40 12.09 -1.31
C SER A 152 -9.56 13.36 -1.42
N CYS A 153 -9.05 13.69 -2.61
CA CYS A 153 -8.25 14.91 -2.83
C CYS A 153 -9.10 16.17 -2.62
N GLU A 154 -10.32 16.19 -3.15
CA GLU A 154 -11.26 17.31 -3.00
C GLU A 154 -11.66 17.51 -1.55
N ALA A 155 -12.02 16.42 -0.85
CA ALA A 155 -12.35 16.48 0.58
C ALA A 155 -11.16 17.01 1.41
N ASN A 156 -9.94 16.56 1.11
CA ASN A 156 -8.72 17.04 1.77
C ASN A 156 -8.44 18.53 1.47
N ALA A 157 -8.74 19.00 0.26
CA ALA A 157 -8.61 20.41 -0.08
C ALA A 157 -9.60 21.29 0.73
N ILE A 158 -10.83 20.80 0.94
CA ILE A 158 -11.80 21.46 1.83
C ILE A 158 -11.29 21.44 3.27
N ALA A 159 -10.80 20.29 3.75
CA ALA A 159 -10.23 20.15 5.10
C ALA A 159 -9.12 21.18 5.35
N TYR A 160 -8.19 21.33 4.40
CA TYR A 160 -7.10 22.29 4.48
C TYR A 160 -7.59 23.75 4.50
N ARG A 161 -8.47 24.12 3.58
CA ARG A 161 -9.01 25.50 3.47
C ARG A 161 -9.81 25.90 4.71
N THR A 162 -10.58 24.97 5.25
CA THR A 162 -11.46 25.20 6.41
C THR A 162 -10.75 24.94 7.75
N ARG A 163 -9.53 24.40 7.73
CA ARG A 163 -8.81 23.88 8.91
C ARG A 163 -9.63 22.89 9.72
N ASN A 164 -10.53 22.15 9.06
CA ASN A 164 -11.39 21.17 9.70
C ASN A 164 -10.87 19.76 9.43
N THR A 165 -10.13 19.22 10.39
CA THR A 165 -9.53 17.88 10.31
C THR A 165 -10.56 16.76 10.23
N LYS A 166 -11.85 17.00 10.55
CA LYS A 166 -12.93 16.01 10.36
C LYS A 166 -13.13 15.63 8.91
N TYR A 167 -12.78 16.51 7.97
CA TYR A 167 -12.87 16.25 6.53
C TYR A 167 -11.61 15.60 5.96
N MET A 168 -10.57 15.44 6.79
CA MET A 168 -9.32 14.84 6.36
C MET A 168 -9.49 13.34 6.12
N MET A 169 -9.18 12.91 4.90
CA MET A 169 -9.21 11.55 4.42
C MET A 169 -7.79 11.11 4.03
N PRO A 170 -7.00 10.58 4.98
CA PRO A 170 -5.68 10.04 4.67
C PRO A 170 -5.78 8.86 3.72
N TYR A 171 -4.79 8.67 2.86
CA TYR A 171 -4.67 7.42 2.11
C TYR A 171 -4.47 6.25 3.06
N ILE A 172 -5.02 5.09 2.72
CA ILE A 172 -4.84 3.86 3.50
C ILE A 172 -4.24 2.80 2.56
N VAL A 173 -2.99 2.41 2.83
CA VAL A 173 -2.25 1.39 2.07
C VAL A 173 -2.08 0.15 2.94
N PHE A 174 -2.51 -1.00 2.42
CA PHE A 174 -2.32 -2.29 3.09
C PHE A 174 -1.46 -3.20 2.22
N ILE A 175 -0.39 -3.71 2.81
CA ILE A 175 0.45 -4.75 2.23
C ILE A 175 -0.08 -6.09 2.71
N PHE A 176 -0.40 -6.99 1.77
CA PHE A 176 -0.88 -8.32 2.10
C PHE A 176 0.11 -9.35 1.56
N ASP A 177 0.90 -9.93 2.46
CA ASP A 177 1.76 -11.04 2.09
C ASP A 177 0.92 -12.30 1.98
N GLU A 178 0.99 -12.93 0.81
CA GLU A 178 0.25 -14.13 0.44
C GLU A 178 -1.28 -14.03 0.66
N PHE A 179 -1.90 -13.07 -0.03
CA PHE A 179 -3.37 -12.88 -0.02
C PHE A 179 -4.15 -14.13 -0.44
N ALA A 180 -3.56 -15.00 -1.27
CA ALA A 180 -4.21 -16.23 -1.70
C ALA A 180 -4.49 -17.20 -0.54
N ASP A 181 -3.57 -17.29 0.43
CA ASP A 181 -3.76 -18.14 1.61
C ASP A 181 -4.96 -17.68 2.44
N TYR A 182 -5.13 -16.36 2.56
CA TYR A 182 -6.29 -15.77 3.24
C TYR A 182 -7.59 -16.16 2.54
N LEU A 183 -7.66 -16.01 1.21
CA LEU A 183 -8.85 -16.37 0.42
C LEU A 183 -9.18 -17.86 0.51
N GLU A 184 -8.18 -18.73 0.50
CA GLU A 184 -8.40 -20.17 0.60
C GLU A 184 -9.06 -20.53 1.94
N LYS A 185 -8.57 -19.96 3.05
CA LYS A 185 -9.16 -20.15 4.38
C LYS A 185 -10.58 -19.59 4.49
N GLU A 186 -10.81 -18.37 4.01
CA GLU A 186 -12.17 -17.77 3.97
C GLU A 186 -13.15 -18.63 3.17
N SER A 187 -12.70 -19.21 2.05
CA SER A 187 -13.54 -20.08 1.22
C SER A 187 -13.90 -21.40 1.88
N LYS A 188 -13.08 -21.91 2.81
CA LYS A 188 -13.36 -23.12 3.59
C LYS A 188 -14.38 -22.82 4.68
N ASN A 189 -14.17 -21.75 5.45
CA ASN A 189 -15.10 -21.33 6.51
C ASN A 189 -16.53 -21.12 5.98
N LYS A 190 -16.69 -20.48 4.81
CA LYS A 190 -18.03 -20.27 4.20
C LYS A 190 -18.72 -21.53 3.68
N ARG A 191 -18.02 -22.66 3.56
CA ARG A 191 -18.59 -23.95 3.15
C ARG A 191 -19.03 -24.80 4.33
N ASP A 192 -18.55 -24.47 5.52
CA ASP A 192 -18.84 -25.19 6.77
C ASP A 192 -19.94 -24.48 7.61
N ASP A 193 -20.40 -23.30 7.18
CA ASP A 193 -21.55 -22.52 7.69
C ASP A 193 -22.80 -22.70 6.79
#